data_AF-C8V6G0-F1
#
_entry.id   AF-C8V6G0-F1
#
_cell.length_a   1.000
_cell.length_b   1.000
_cell.length_c   1.000
_cell.angle_alpha   90.00
_cell.angle_beta   90.00
_cell.angle_gamma   90.00
#
_symmetry.space_group_name_H-M   'P 1'
#
loop_
_entity.id
_entity.type
_entity.pdbx_description
1 polymer ?
#
loop_
_entity_poly.entity_id
_entity_poly.type
_entity_poly.pdbx_seq_one_letter_code
_entity_poly.pdbx_strand_id
1 'polypeptide(L)'
;MVLSQLTQPIIVIGGGTFGTSTAYHLSIKGYTKVTVLDRFPIPSSEAAGNDINKVVRTEYPEPLCTKLASDARDIWRGPNGLFAALYHPSGWIIGATDRSTPSCLTEEIHEKWPIMSGDLEGWKSFWSPNAAWVNAREGIVRMAQKAIDAGVSLFGSKIILAAGAATGSSLDLENQIVAKGHVVGHIQLTPDEVDEFIDMPILDHMKEARHCGGLKLGFEWIETRICWDGDMADYHFLITPHLRHKNLDIAIGGSAHGFKFLPVIGKYLVEMLEGTLDPEIAKKWRWWPGLELSDYTTNPHPEKPEDLNDTVCLGGAS
;
A
#
# COMPACT_ATOMS: atom_id res chain seq x y z
N MET A 1 -30.28 10.13 -1.44
CA MET A 1 -29.94 8.69 -1.57
C MET A 1 -31.21 7.89 -1.43
N VAL A 2 -31.51 6.97 -2.36
CA VAL A 2 -32.77 6.23 -2.35
C VAL A 2 -32.64 5.05 -1.37
N LEU A 3 -33.60 4.86 -0.45
CA LEU A 3 -33.59 3.77 0.54
C LEU A 3 -33.34 2.38 -0.09
N SER A 4 -33.77 2.17 -1.33
CA SER A 4 -33.53 0.92 -2.07
C SER A 4 -32.04 0.61 -2.27
N GLN A 5 -31.20 1.62 -2.45
CA GLN A 5 -29.77 1.47 -2.70
C GLN A 5 -29.01 0.99 -1.45
N LEU A 6 -29.34 1.50 -0.26
CA LEU A 6 -28.71 1.08 1.01
C LEU A 6 -28.99 -0.37 1.40
N THR A 7 -30.10 -0.91 0.89
CA THR A 7 -30.49 -2.31 1.11
C THR A 7 -30.08 -3.24 -0.02
N GLN A 8 -29.39 -2.71 -1.05
CA GLN A 8 -28.87 -3.52 -2.14
C GLN A 8 -27.78 -4.45 -1.61
N PRO A 9 -27.88 -5.78 -1.85
CA PRO A 9 -26.84 -6.70 -1.44
C PRO A 9 -25.54 -6.51 -2.24
N ILE A 10 -24.39 -6.35 -1.58
CA ILE A 10 -23.06 -6.12 -2.16
C ILE A 10 -22.08 -7.19 -1.66
N ILE A 11 -21.33 -7.82 -2.57
CA ILE A 11 -20.21 -8.72 -2.29
C ILE A 11 -18.91 -7.98 -2.61
N VAL A 12 -17.95 -7.99 -1.70
CA VAL A 12 -16.57 -7.55 -1.87
C VAL A 12 -15.69 -8.79 -1.91
N ILE A 13 -14.97 -9.01 -2.99
CA ILE A 13 -14.04 -10.13 -3.18
C ILE A 13 -12.62 -9.63 -2.90
N GLY A 14 -12.00 -10.15 -1.84
CA GLY A 14 -10.73 -9.70 -1.27
C GLY A 14 -10.96 -8.92 0.03
N GLY A 15 -10.44 -9.42 1.14
CA GLY A 15 -10.44 -8.82 2.49
C GLY A 15 -9.11 -8.16 2.84
N GLY A 16 -8.30 -7.81 1.84
CA GLY A 16 -7.07 -7.03 1.99
C GLY A 16 -7.33 -5.53 2.17
N THR A 17 -6.37 -4.70 1.78
CA THR A 17 -6.40 -3.24 1.97
C THR A 17 -7.66 -2.58 1.36
N PHE A 18 -7.89 -2.75 0.06
CA PHE A 18 -8.98 -2.04 -0.63
C PHE A 18 -10.34 -2.61 -0.24
N GLY A 19 -10.46 -3.93 -0.15
CA GLY A 19 -11.72 -4.57 0.21
C GLY A 19 -12.19 -4.28 1.62
N THR A 20 -11.29 -4.33 2.61
CA THR A 20 -11.62 -3.95 4.00
C THR A 20 -11.99 -2.46 4.10
N SER A 21 -11.26 -1.58 3.41
CA SER A 21 -11.61 -0.16 3.35
C SER A 21 -12.99 0.06 2.75
N THR A 22 -13.32 -0.65 1.67
CA THR A 22 -14.62 -0.59 1.00
C THR A 22 -15.74 -1.05 1.91
N ALA A 23 -15.59 -2.20 2.57
CA ALA A 23 -16.60 -2.72 3.47
C ALA A 23 -16.89 -1.76 4.64
N TYR A 24 -15.83 -1.18 5.22
CA TYR A 24 -15.97 -0.15 6.25
C TYR A 24 -16.68 1.10 5.73
N HIS A 25 -16.33 1.60 4.55
CA HIS A 25 -16.95 2.82 4.00
C HIS A 25 -18.41 2.60 3.57
N LEU A 26 -18.76 1.40 3.12
CA LEU A 26 -20.15 1.02 2.89
C LEU A 26 -20.93 0.98 4.21
N SER A 27 -20.36 0.43 5.29
CA SER A 27 -21.05 0.35 6.58
C SER A 27 -21.33 1.72 7.19
N ILE A 28 -20.34 2.64 7.20
CA ILE A 28 -20.54 4.00 7.72
C ILE A 28 -21.54 4.82 6.89
N LYS A 29 -21.69 4.48 5.60
CA LYS A 29 -22.69 5.08 4.71
C LYS A 29 -24.10 4.53 4.93
N GLY A 30 -24.24 3.47 5.73
CA GLY A 30 -25.51 2.87 6.09
C GLY A 30 -25.94 1.73 5.16
N TYR A 31 -25.03 1.17 4.35
CA TYR A 31 -25.33 -0.06 3.61
C TYR A 31 -25.45 -1.22 4.59
N THR A 32 -26.53 -1.99 4.48
CA THR A 32 -26.91 -3.00 5.48
C THR A 32 -26.69 -4.43 5.04
N LYS A 33 -26.41 -4.66 3.75
CA LYS A 33 -26.25 -6.00 3.15
C LYS A 33 -24.92 -6.11 2.41
N VAL A 34 -23.82 -5.98 3.14
CA VAL A 34 -22.47 -6.09 2.57
C VAL A 34 -21.85 -7.40 3.01
N THR A 35 -21.15 -8.07 2.10
CA THR A 35 -20.42 -9.31 2.29
C THR A 35 -18.97 -9.12 1.91
N VAL A 36 -18.02 -9.68 2.67
CA VAL A 36 -16.62 -9.80 2.25
C VAL A 36 -16.27 -11.28 2.09
N LEU A 37 -15.70 -11.65 0.94
CA LEU A 37 -15.18 -12.98 0.65
C LEU A 37 -13.67 -12.89 0.47
N ASP A 38 -12.91 -13.64 1.27
CA ASP A 38 -11.47 -13.80 1.10
C ASP A 38 -11.12 -15.29 1.22
N ARG A 39 -10.00 -15.69 0.65
CA ARG A 39 -9.47 -17.06 0.77
C ARG A 39 -9.03 -17.36 2.20
N PHE A 40 -8.65 -16.33 2.96
CA PHE A 40 -8.12 -16.44 4.32
C PHE A 40 -8.92 -15.59 5.31
N PRO A 41 -8.88 -15.92 6.62
CA PRO A 41 -9.39 -15.05 7.66
C PRO A 41 -8.72 -13.67 7.61
N ILE A 42 -9.45 -12.63 8.03
CA ILE A 42 -8.88 -11.28 8.13
C ILE A 42 -7.94 -11.21 9.37
N PRO A 43 -6.73 -10.64 9.25
CA PRO A 43 -6.13 -10.07 8.05
C PRO A 43 -5.63 -11.17 7.12
N SER A 44 -6.00 -11.11 5.84
CA SER A 44 -5.66 -12.16 4.86
C SER A 44 -4.15 -12.38 4.79
N SER A 45 -3.70 -13.63 4.84
CA SER A 45 -2.27 -13.98 4.89
C SER A 45 -1.50 -13.59 3.63
N GLU A 46 -2.19 -13.48 2.49
CA GLU A 46 -1.61 -13.08 1.20
C GLU A 46 -1.78 -11.58 0.90
N ALA A 47 -2.52 -10.83 1.73
CA ALA A 47 -2.71 -9.42 1.48
C ALA A 47 -1.40 -8.64 1.64
N ALA A 48 -1.06 -7.80 0.65
CA ALA A 48 0.11 -6.93 0.70
C ALA A 48 0.19 -6.04 1.95
N GLY A 49 -0.98 -5.68 2.49
CA GLY A 49 -1.12 -4.88 3.71
C GLY A 49 -1.02 -5.68 5.01
N ASN A 50 -0.96 -7.01 4.97
CA ASN A 50 -0.69 -7.84 6.14
C ASN A 50 0.82 -7.83 6.42
N ASP A 51 1.27 -6.74 7.00
CA ASP A 51 2.67 -6.46 7.28
C ASP A 51 2.85 -5.88 8.69
N ILE A 52 4.07 -5.93 9.22
CA ILE A 52 4.38 -5.33 10.53
C ILE A 52 4.28 -3.80 10.41
N ASN A 53 4.84 -3.24 9.34
CA ASN A 53 4.79 -1.80 9.08
C ASN A 53 4.65 -1.48 7.58
N LYS A 54 4.16 -0.28 7.27
CA LYS A 54 4.15 0.31 5.92
C LYS A 54 4.39 1.81 5.98
N VAL A 55 4.98 2.36 4.93
CA VAL A 55 5.31 3.79 4.82
C VAL A 55 4.07 4.62 4.47
N VAL A 56 3.82 5.68 5.25
CA VAL A 56 2.88 6.77 4.97
C VAL A 56 3.67 8.03 4.68
N ARG A 57 3.62 8.49 3.43
CA ARG A 57 4.27 9.72 2.94
C ARG A 57 3.34 10.46 1.98
N THR A 58 3.51 11.77 1.86
CA THR A 58 2.60 12.66 1.11
C THR A 58 3.19 13.21 -0.18
N GLU A 59 4.50 13.06 -0.37
CA GLU A 59 5.26 13.65 -1.46
C GLU A 59 5.09 12.83 -2.74
N TYR A 60 4.28 13.32 -3.68
CA TYR A 60 4.17 12.75 -5.03
C TYR A 60 4.32 13.83 -6.10
N PRO A 61 4.90 13.50 -7.27
CA PRO A 61 4.87 14.39 -8.42
C PRO A 61 3.44 14.59 -8.95
N GLU A 62 2.58 13.60 -8.74
CA GLU A 62 1.19 13.61 -9.18
C GLU A 62 0.27 14.25 -8.11
N PRO A 63 -0.52 15.30 -8.45
CA PRO A 63 -1.32 16.04 -7.48
C PRO A 63 -2.44 15.27 -6.78
N LEU A 64 -3.13 14.35 -7.48
CA LEU A 64 -4.19 13.53 -6.89
C LEU A 64 -3.62 12.61 -5.80
N CYS A 65 -2.50 11.94 -6.06
CA CYS A 65 -1.80 11.10 -5.07
C CYS A 65 -1.35 11.92 -3.86
N THR A 66 -0.82 13.13 -4.06
CA THR A 66 -0.47 14.05 -2.96
C THR A 66 -1.68 14.39 -2.10
N LYS A 67 -2.82 14.71 -2.72
CA LYS A 67 -4.07 15.00 -2.01
C LYS A 67 -4.56 13.80 -1.22
N LEU A 68 -4.69 12.64 -1.87
CA LEU A 68 -5.15 11.39 -1.23
C LEU A 68 -4.25 10.99 -0.05
N ALA A 69 -2.94 11.16 -0.21
CA ALA A 69 -1.98 10.79 0.82
C ALA A 69 -2.07 11.73 2.01
N SER A 70 -2.32 13.02 1.77
CA SER A 70 -2.53 14.02 2.82
C SER A 70 -3.82 13.73 3.60
N ASP A 71 -4.93 13.49 2.90
CA ASP A 71 -6.21 13.12 3.52
C ASP A 71 -6.07 11.83 4.36
N ALA A 72 -5.37 10.83 3.83
CA ALA A 72 -5.11 9.58 4.55
C ALA A 72 -4.21 9.78 5.77
N ARG A 73 -3.11 10.54 5.63
CA ARG A 73 -2.19 10.87 6.71
C ARG A 73 -2.92 11.55 7.87
N ASP A 74 -3.81 12.49 7.58
CA ASP A 74 -4.50 13.24 8.62
C ASP A 74 -5.44 12.32 9.44
N ILE A 75 -6.03 11.30 8.80
CA ILE A 75 -6.78 10.26 9.51
C ILE A 75 -5.85 9.33 10.31
N TRP A 76 -4.73 8.88 9.73
CA TRP A 76 -3.74 8.07 10.44
C TRP A 76 -3.19 8.78 11.70
N ARG A 77 -2.93 10.08 11.60
CA ARG A 77 -2.44 10.94 12.68
C ARG A 77 -3.48 11.27 13.73
N GLY A 78 -4.75 11.03 13.45
CA GLY A 78 -5.85 11.35 14.36
C GLY A 78 -5.61 10.72 15.73
N PRO A 79 -5.55 11.50 16.82
CA PRO A 79 -5.31 10.96 18.16
C PRO A 79 -6.50 10.14 18.67
N ASN A 80 -7.66 10.33 18.03
CA ASN A 80 -8.91 9.68 18.34
C ASN A 80 -9.43 8.98 17.08
N GLY A 81 -10.05 7.81 17.24
CA GLY A 81 -10.68 7.09 16.14
C GLY A 81 -10.01 5.76 15.84
N LEU A 82 -10.34 5.20 14.67
CA LEU A 82 -10.03 3.83 14.31
C LEU A 82 -8.52 3.51 14.29
N PHE A 83 -7.74 4.48 13.80
CA PHE A 83 -6.31 4.33 13.55
C PHE A 83 -5.43 4.98 14.63
N ALA A 84 -6.04 5.41 15.74
CA ALA A 84 -5.32 6.03 16.84
C ALA A 84 -4.20 5.12 17.36
N ALA A 85 -3.05 5.74 17.65
CA ALA A 85 -1.81 5.11 18.09
C ALA A 85 -1.13 4.15 17.09
N LEU A 86 -1.59 4.10 15.83
CA LEU A 86 -0.93 3.29 14.80
C LEU A 86 0.07 4.07 13.94
N TYR A 87 0.11 5.40 14.04
CA TYR A 87 0.99 6.27 13.24
C TYR A 87 2.22 6.72 14.04
N HIS A 88 3.40 6.43 13.52
CA HIS A 88 4.68 6.67 14.17
C HIS A 88 5.51 7.66 13.33
N PRO A 89 5.54 8.97 13.69
CA PRO A 89 6.20 10.02 12.92
C PRO A 89 7.72 9.97 13.02
N SER A 90 8.33 8.92 12.45
CA SER A 90 9.79 8.73 12.40
C SER A 90 10.49 9.61 11.37
N GLY A 91 9.74 10.18 10.42
CA GLY A 91 10.31 10.77 9.21
C GLY A 91 10.77 9.72 8.20
N TRP A 92 11.20 10.21 7.04
CA TRP A 92 11.64 9.40 5.90
C TRP A 92 12.83 10.04 5.21
N ILE A 93 13.83 9.22 4.89
CA ILE A 93 15.00 9.57 4.09
C ILE A 93 14.98 8.69 2.85
N ILE A 94 15.16 9.32 1.71
CA ILE A 94 15.49 8.61 0.47
C ILE A 94 16.93 8.94 0.07
N GLY A 95 17.77 7.91 0.01
CA GLY A 95 19.13 8.00 -0.52
C GLY A 95 19.09 7.95 -2.05
N ALA A 96 19.86 8.81 -2.71
CA ALA A 96 20.11 8.70 -4.14
C ALA A 96 21.45 9.34 -4.50
N THR A 97 22.22 8.72 -5.38
CA THR A 97 23.52 9.23 -5.85
C THR A 97 23.40 10.23 -7.02
N ASP A 98 22.25 10.29 -7.69
CA ASP A 98 22.05 11.01 -8.96
C ASP A 98 20.90 12.03 -8.97
N ARG A 99 20.25 12.32 -7.83
CA ARG A 99 19.16 13.30 -7.79
C ARG A 99 19.63 14.75 -7.98
N SER A 100 18.79 15.54 -8.64
CA SER A 100 19.10 16.91 -9.07
C SER A 100 19.05 17.95 -7.94
N THR A 101 18.46 17.64 -6.78
CA THR A 101 18.43 18.59 -5.64
C THR A 101 18.27 17.87 -4.29
N PRO A 102 19.30 17.81 -3.43
CA PRO A 102 19.16 17.31 -2.07
C PRO A 102 18.40 18.30 -1.18
N SER A 103 17.66 17.80 -0.19
CA SER A 103 17.09 18.62 0.90
C SER A 103 17.82 18.45 2.23
N CYS A 104 18.78 17.52 2.31
CA CYS A 104 19.62 17.26 3.48
C CYS A 104 21.00 16.78 3.02
N LEU A 105 22.07 17.28 3.62
CA LEU A 105 23.46 16.84 3.34
C LEU A 105 23.85 15.63 4.21
N THR A 106 24.90 14.92 3.83
CA THR A 106 25.42 13.74 4.56
C THR A 106 25.82 14.07 5.99
N GLU A 107 26.48 15.22 6.23
CA GLU A 107 26.87 15.63 7.58
C GLU A 107 25.65 15.86 8.49
N GLU A 108 24.59 16.46 7.96
CA GLU A 108 23.33 16.69 8.69
C GLU A 108 22.62 15.37 9.06
N ILE A 109 22.78 14.33 8.23
CA ILE A 109 22.26 12.98 8.53
C ILE A 109 23.04 12.35 9.69
N HIS A 110 24.38 12.41 9.67
CA HIS A 110 25.20 11.87 10.75
C HIS A 110 25.00 12.59 12.09
N GLU A 111 24.84 13.92 12.05
CA GLU A 111 24.54 14.70 13.26
C GLU A 111 23.18 14.33 13.86
N LYS A 112 22.18 14.11 13.00
CA LYS A 112 20.80 13.86 13.43
C LYS A 112 20.52 12.40 13.76
N TRP A 113 21.18 11.46 13.06
CA TRP A 113 21.03 10.03 13.24
C TRP A 113 22.40 9.34 13.26
N PRO A 114 23.15 9.42 14.38
CA PRO A 114 24.51 8.87 14.49
C PRO A 114 24.63 7.37 14.19
N ILE A 115 23.52 6.63 14.33
CA ILE A 115 23.42 5.20 14.01
C ILE A 115 23.62 4.92 12.51
N MET A 116 23.28 5.89 11.64
CA MET A 116 23.56 5.82 10.21
C MET A 116 25.06 6.02 10.01
N SER A 117 25.82 4.93 10.06
CA SER A 117 27.29 4.93 9.93
C SER A 117 27.74 4.46 8.55
N GLY A 118 28.85 5.01 8.06
CA GLY A 118 29.43 4.67 6.75
C GLY A 118 29.97 5.91 6.03
N ASP A 119 30.65 5.70 4.90
CA ASP A 119 31.26 6.79 4.11
C ASP A 119 30.19 7.70 3.45
N LEU A 120 28.97 7.17 3.21
CA LEU A 120 27.83 7.85 2.57
C LEU A 120 28.23 8.75 1.36
N GLU A 121 29.34 8.42 0.70
CA GLU A 121 29.99 9.27 -0.28
C GLU A 121 29.08 9.44 -1.51
N GLY A 122 28.81 10.69 -1.88
CA GLY A 122 27.96 11.01 -3.04
C GLY A 122 26.44 10.93 -2.81
N TRP A 123 25.98 10.65 -1.58
CA TRP A 123 24.54 10.66 -1.28
C TRP A 123 23.96 12.07 -1.39
N LYS A 124 22.86 12.19 -2.14
CA LYS A 124 21.99 13.36 -2.18
C LYS A 124 20.63 12.97 -1.63
N SER A 125 20.40 13.33 -0.38
CA SER A 125 19.25 12.83 0.37
C SER A 125 18.10 13.81 0.34
N PHE A 126 16.88 13.27 0.35
CA PHE A 126 15.67 14.03 0.65
C PHE A 126 15.08 13.57 1.97
N TRP A 127 14.93 14.51 2.92
CA TRP A 127 14.29 14.28 4.21
C TRP A 127 12.88 14.90 4.24
N SER A 128 11.90 14.13 4.73
CA SER A 128 10.57 14.64 5.10
C SER A 128 10.23 14.37 6.56
N PRO A 129 9.97 15.40 7.38
CA PRO A 129 9.43 15.22 8.74
C PRO A 129 7.97 14.75 8.76
N ASN A 130 7.27 14.81 7.62
CA ASN A 130 5.83 14.53 7.54
C ASN A 130 5.51 13.07 7.24
N ALA A 131 6.54 12.26 6.96
CA ALA A 131 6.42 10.84 6.72
C ALA A 131 6.50 10.04 8.02
N ALA A 132 5.94 8.83 7.98
CA ALA A 132 5.82 7.95 9.12
C ALA A 132 5.71 6.49 8.67
N TRP A 133 5.86 5.58 9.62
CA TRP A 133 5.40 4.20 9.44
C TRP A 133 4.11 3.99 10.21
N VAL A 134 3.30 3.02 9.76
CA VAL A 134 2.08 2.60 10.45
C VAL A 134 2.04 1.10 10.67
N ASN A 135 1.47 0.64 11.79
CA ASN A 135 1.21 -0.78 12.01
C ASN A 135 0.12 -1.27 11.05
N ALA A 136 0.54 -1.96 10.00
CA ALA A 136 -0.28 -2.21 8.83
C ALA A 136 -1.34 -3.29 9.09
N ARG A 137 -0.91 -4.43 9.65
CA ARG A 137 -1.77 -5.54 10.05
C ARG A 137 -2.89 -5.08 10.99
N GLU A 138 -2.52 -4.35 12.05
CA GLU A 138 -3.48 -3.88 13.05
C GLU A 138 -4.51 -2.92 12.45
N GLY A 139 -4.09 -2.05 11.52
CA GLY A 139 -5.00 -1.16 10.79
C GLY A 139 -6.09 -1.92 10.02
N ILE A 140 -5.72 -3.00 9.32
CA ILE A 140 -6.68 -3.85 8.60
C ILE A 140 -7.62 -4.56 9.59
N VAL A 141 -7.07 -5.16 10.65
CA VAL A 141 -7.86 -5.90 11.65
C VAL A 141 -8.93 -5.01 12.29
N ARG A 142 -8.53 -3.83 12.77
CA ARG A 142 -9.47 -2.90 13.42
C ARG A 142 -10.57 -2.44 12.47
N MET A 143 -10.21 -2.12 11.22
CA MET A 143 -11.18 -1.67 10.21
C MET A 143 -12.17 -2.76 9.84
N ALA A 144 -11.69 -4.00 9.68
CA ALA A 144 -12.56 -5.14 9.42
C ALA A 144 -13.48 -5.45 10.60
N GLN A 145 -12.97 -5.41 11.83
CA GLN A 145 -13.79 -5.62 13.02
C GLN A 145 -14.91 -4.57 13.12
N LYS A 146 -14.62 -3.30 12.82
CA LYS A 146 -15.66 -2.26 12.76
C LYS A 146 -16.71 -2.52 11.68
N ALA A 147 -16.32 -3.08 10.53
CA ALA A 147 -17.26 -3.46 9.50
C ALA A 147 -18.13 -4.66 9.95
N ILE A 148 -17.54 -5.67 10.59
CA ILE A 148 -18.25 -6.84 11.14
C ILE A 148 -19.23 -6.42 12.23
N ASP A 149 -18.81 -5.57 13.18
CA ASP A 149 -19.66 -5.02 14.24
C ASP A 149 -20.87 -4.26 13.67
N ALA A 150 -20.75 -3.72 12.46
CA ALA A 150 -21.81 -3.03 11.74
C ALA A 150 -22.72 -3.96 10.90
N GLY A 151 -22.51 -5.28 10.93
CA GLY A 151 -23.43 -6.27 10.35
C GLY A 151 -23.06 -6.84 8.97
N VAL A 152 -21.82 -6.67 8.50
CA VAL A 152 -21.32 -7.26 7.24
C VAL A 152 -21.37 -8.80 7.32
N SER A 153 -22.09 -9.48 6.41
CA SER A 153 -22.38 -10.94 6.42
C SER A 153 -22.55 -11.53 5.01
N LEU A 154 -22.72 -12.86 4.84
CA LEU A 154 -22.61 -13.62 3.58
C LEU A 154 -23.90 -13.70 2.71
N PHE A 155 -24.02 -12.87 1.65
CA PHE A 155 -24.75 -13.06 0.36
C PHE A 155 -24.94 -11.70 -0.37
N GLY A 156 -24.78 -11.62 -1.71
CA GLY A 156 -25.10 -10.37 -2.43
C GLY A 156 -25.34 -10.39 -3.96
N SER A 157 -25.72 -9.22 -4.51
CA SER A 157 -26.28 -8.99 -5.86
C SER A 157 -25.44 -8.07 -6.77
N LYS A 158 -24.58 -7.25 -6.16
CA LYS A 158 -23.51 -6.48 -6.81
C LYS A 158 -22.15 -7.02 -6.34
N ILE A 159 -21.14 -7.06 -7.19
CA ILE A 159 -19.82 -7.63 -6.89
C ILE A 159 -18.76 -6.55 -7.07
N ILE A 160 -17.93 -6.36 -6.04
CA ILE A 160 -16.74 -5.50 -6.05
C ILE A 160 -15.54 -6.43 -6.00
N LEU A 161 -14.71 -6.41 -7.03
CA LEU A 161 -13.50 -7.21 -7.10
C LEU A 161 -12.28 -6.39 -6.63
N ALA A 162 -11.77 -6.74 -5.46
CA ALA A 162 -10.66 -6.08 -4.75
C ALA A 162 -9.58 -7.09 -4.29
N ALA A 163 -9.30 -8.09 -5.13
CA ALA A 163 -8.41 -9.21 -4.86
C ALA A 163 -6.92 -8.92 -5.13
N GLY A 164 -6.53 -7.64 -5.20
CA GLY A 164 -5.14 -7.21 -5.40
C GLY A 164 -4.47 -7.88 -6.60
N ALA A 165 -3.21 -8.33 -6.42
CA ALA A 165 -2.42 -9.01 -7.43
C ALA A 165 -3.07 -10.29 -8.00
N ALA A 166 -3.92 -10.97 -7.23
CA ALA A 166 -4.58 -12.19 -7.67
C ALA A 166 -5.70 -11.94 -8.69
N THR A 167 -6.11 -10.69 -8.91
CA THR A 167 -7.29 -10.36 -9.74
C THR A 167 -7.14 -10.85 -11.18
N GLY A 168 -5.96 -10.71 -11.79
CA GLY A 168 -5.70 -11.15 -13.17
C GLY A 168 -5.84 -12.66 -13.41
N SER A 169 -5.81 -13.47 -12.34
CA SER A 169 -6.08 -14.92 -12.44
C SER A 169 -7.58 -15.26 -12.49
N SER A 170 -8.44 -14.33 -12.05
CA SER A 170 -9.87 -14.55 -11.88
C SER A 170 -10.72 -13.78 -12.90
N LEU A 171 -10.16 -12.73 -13.51
CA LEU A 171 -10.80 -11.91 -14.53
C LEU A 171 -9.76 -11.50 -15.57
N ASP A 172 -10.11 -11.60 -16.85
CA ASP A 172 -9.29 -11.04 -17.93
C ASP A 172 -9.32 -9.52 -17.86
N LEU A 173 -8.18 -8.94 -17.50
CA LEU A 173 -7.97 -7.51 -17.34
C LEU A 173 -7.29 -6.86 -18.55
N GLU A 174 -7.19 -7.55 -19.69
CA GLU A 174 -6.66 -7.01 -20.95
C GLU A 174 -5.27 -6.37 -20.77
N ASN A 175 -4.40 -7.05 -20.00
CA ASN A 175 -3.03 -6.65 -19.65
C ASN A 175 -2.90 -5.34 -18.85
N GLN A 176 -3.98 -4.84 -18.24
CA GLN A 176 -3.93 -3.61 -17.45
C GLN A 176 -3.22 -3.75 -16.10
N ILE A 177 -3.16 -4.97 -15.55
CA ILE A 177 -2.48 -5.27 -14.28
C ILE A 177 -1.31 -6.23 -14.53
N VAL A 178 -0.19 -5.95 -13.89
CA VAL A 178 0.94 -6.89 -13.81
C VAL A 178 1.19 -7.21 -12.33
N ALA A 179 1.03 -8.48 -11.95
CA ALA A 179 1.36 -8.92 -10.60
C ALA A 179 2.88 -8.94 -10.41
N LYS A 180 3.39 -8.18 -9.44
CA LYS A 180 4.83 -8.11 -9.13
C LYS A 180 5.08 -8.41 -7.66
N GLY A 181 6.16 -9.15 -7.40
CA GLY A 181 6.60 -9.52 -6.07
C GLY A 181 7.72 -8.62 -5.58
N HIS A 182 7.58 -8.09 -4.36
CA HIS A 182 8.65 -7.41 -3.62
C HIS A 182 9.11 -8.29 -2.46
N VAL A 183 10.40 -8.28 -2.16
CA VAL A 183 10.96 -9.07 -1.05
C VAL A 183 10.96 -8.25 0.23
N VAL A 184 10.51 -8.86 1.31
CA VAL A 184 10.57 -8.32 2.68
C VAL A 184 11.37 -9.29 3.55
N GLY A 185 12.18 -8.75 4.45
CA GLY A 185 12.94 -9.53 5.43
C GLY A 185 12.90 -8.90 6.82
N HIS A 186 13.02 -9.72 7.85
CA HIS A 186 13.07 -9.29 9.25
C HIS A 186 14.35 -9.75 9.93
N ILE A 187 14.89 -8.89 10.78
CA ILE A 187 16.01 -9.17 11.68
C ILE A 187 15.48 -9.04 13.10
N GLN A 188 15.90 -9.94 14.00
CA GLN A 188 15.60 -9.84 15.42
C GLN A 188 16.70 -9.06 16.12
N LEU A 189 16.34 -7.94 16.73
CA LEU A 189 17.22 -7.17 17.62
C LEU A 189 17.02 -7.63 19.07
N THR A 190 18.08 -7.53 19.87
CA THR A 190 18.01 -7.57 21.33
C THR A 190 17.36 -6.29 21.88
N PRO A 191 16.86 -6.27 23.13
CA PRO A 191 16.31 -5.05 23.72
C PRO A 191 17.27 -3.86 23.70
N ASP A 192 18.56 -4.09 23.99
CA ASP A 192 19.58 -3.04 24.00
C ASP A 192 19.80 -2.47 22.58
N GLU A 193 19.83 -3.32 21.56
CA GLU A 193 19.91 -2.87 20.17
C GLU A 193 18.65 -2.10 19.74
N VAL A 194 17.44 -2.49 20.21
CA VAL A 194 16.21 -1.76 19.88
C VAL A 194 16.30 -0.30 20.32
N ASP A 195 16.86 -0.03 21.50
CA ASP A 195 17.03 1.34 22.00
C ASP A 195 17.94 2.19 21.09
N GLU A 196 18.87 1.56 20.34
CA GLU A 196 19.72 2.25 19.37
C GLU A 196 18.98 2.64 18.08
N PHE A 197 17.97 1.87 17.67
CA PHE A 197 17.25 2.06 16.40
C PHE A 197 15.87 2.72 16.55
N ILE A 198 15.38 2.93 17.76
CA ILE A 198 13.98 3.33 18.03
C ILE A 198 13.57 4.66 17.39
N ASP A 199 14.50 5.60 17.26
CA ASP A 199 14.28 6.95 16.69
C ASP A 199 14.75 7.08 15.23
N MET A 200 15.17 5.98 14.61
CA MET A 200 15.67 5.99 13.24
C MET A 200 14.52 6.28 12.23
N PRO A 201 14.76 7.12 11.21
CA PRO A 201 13.76 7.38 10.18
C PRO A 201 13.63 6.17 9.27
N ILE A 202 12.56 6.15 8.48
CA ILE A 202 12.46 5.17 7.41
C ILE A 202 13.55 5.47 6.38
N LEU A 203 14.34 4.46 6.04
CA LEU A 203 15.34 4.52 4.96
C LEU A 203 14.79 3.86 3.69
N ASP A 204 14.80 4.59 2.59
CA ASP A 204 14.33 4.15 1.28
C ASP A 204 15.48 4.23 0.25
N HIS A 205 15.55 3.22 -0.64
CA HIS A 205 16.69 2.72 -1.46
C HIS A 205 17.56 1.58 -0.86
N MET A 206 17.29 0.36 -1.33
CA MET A 206 17.90 -0.90 -0.85
C MET A 206 19.38 -1.14 -1.23
N LYS A 207 19.86 -0.64 -2.39
CA LYS A 207 21.29 -0.78 -2.77
C LYS A 207 22.22 -0.09 -1.77
N GLU A 208 21.71 1.00 -1.22
CA GLU A 208 22.33 1.90 -0.27
C GLU A 208 22.02 1.49 1.18
N ALA A 209 20.83 0.94 1.45
CA ALA A 209 20.51 0.32 2.74
C ALA A 209 21.41 -0.89 3.10
N ARG A 210 22.01 -1.60 2.11
CA ARG A 210 23.06 -2.59 2.41
C ARG A 210 24.34 -1.96 2.97
N HIS A 211 24.57 -0.68 2.69
CA HIS A 211 25.73 0.07 3.17
C HIS A 211 25.48 0.71 4.55
N CYS A 212 24.21 0.89 4.94
CA CYS A 212 23.79 1.59 6.18
C CYS A 212 22.96 0.73 7.14
N GLY A 213 22.56 -0.48 6.74
CA GLY A 213 21.66 -1.38 7.45
C GLY A 213 22.24 -2.78 7.66
N GLY A 214 21.56 -3.56 8.51
CA GLY A 214 22.08 -4.70 9.29
C GLY A 214 22.97 -5.76 8.62
N LEU A 215 23.00 -5.88 7.30
CA LEU A 215 23.89 -6.81 6.59
C LEU A 215 25.38 -6.42 6.67
N LYS A 216 25.72 -5.14 6.83
CA LYS A 216 27.09 -4.72 7.20
C LYS A 216 27.39 -4.88 8.69
N LEU A 217 26.36 -5.03 9.53
CA LEU A 217 26.46 -5.19 10.98
C LEU A 217 26.45 -6.67 11.43
N GLY A 218 26.35 -7.62 10.50
CA GLY A 218 26.45 -9.06 10.79
C GLY A 218 25.16 -9.73 11.25
N PHE A 219 24.00 -9.12 11.04
CA PHE A 219 22.71 -9.69 11.45
C PHE A 219 22.21 -10.78 10.50
N GLU A 220 21.59 -11.82 11.07
CA GLU A 220 20.91 -12.88 10.33
C GLU A 220 19.43 -12.58 10.10
N TRP A 221 18.91 -13.00 8.95
CA TRP A 221 17.48 -12.93 8.65
C TRP A 221 16.73 -14.00 9.43
N ILE A 222 15.69 -13.61 10.17
CA ILE A 222 14.80 -14.56 10.86
C ILE A 222 13.56 -14.92 10.04
N GLU A 223 13.21 -14.09 9.06
CA GLU A 223 12.10 -14.29 8.15
C GLU A 223 12.36 -13.57 6.83
N THR A 224 11.98 -14.19 5.72
CA THR A 224 11.88 -13.54 4.41
C THR A 224 10.61 -13.99 3.71
N ARG A 225 9.94 -13.07 3.01
CA ARG A 225 8.75 -13.39 2.21
C ARG A 225 8.65 -12.54 0.94
N ILE A 226 7.92 -13.05 -0.04
CA ILE A 226 7.49 -12.26 -1.20
C ILE A 226 6.12 -11.65 -0.89
N CYS A 227 6.01 -10.34 -1.11
CA CYS A 227 4.79 -9.55 -0.98
C CYS A 227 4.33 -9.13 -2.38
N TRP A 228 3.11 -9.50 -2.76
CA TRP A 228 2.58 -9.27 -4.11
C TRP A 228 1.72 -8.00 -4.18
N ASP A 229 1.92 -7.19 -5.20
CA ASP A 229 1.00 -6.10 -5.58
C ASP A 229 0.71 -6.13 -7.09
N GLY A 230 -0.31 -5.41 -7.50
CA GLY A 230 -0.70 -5.24 -8.89
C GLY A 230 -0.32 -3.86 -9.40
N ASP A 231 0.60 -3.81 -10.37
CA ASP A 231 1.03 -2.57 -11.00
C ASP A 231 0.13 -2.20 -12.18
N MET A 232 -0.28 -0.94 -12.22
CA MET A 232 -0.91 -0.31 -13.37
C MET A 232 0.13 0.45 -14.19
N ALA A 233 -0.12 0.60 -15.50
CA ALA A 233 0.84 1.23 -16.40
C ALA A 233 1.17 2.70 -16.11
N ASP A 234 0.22 3.45 -15.54
CA ASP A 234 0.38 4.83 -15.11
C ASP A 234 0.51 5.01 -13.59
N TYR A 235 0.63 3.91 -12.84
CA TYR A 235 0.64 3.89 -11.37
C TYR A 235 -0.60 4.53 -10.72
N HIS A 236 -1.69 4.73 -11.44
CA HIS A 236 -2.98 5.06 -10.83
C HIS A 236 -3.70 3.80 -10.36
N PHE A 237 -4.83 3.97 -9.66
CA PHE A 237 -5.70 2.85 -9.31
C PHE A 237 -6.65 2.53 -10.45
N LEU A 238 -7.07 1.27 -10.56
CA LEU A 238 -8.20 0.89 -11.41
C LEU A 238 -9.44 0.74 -10.53
N ILE A 239 -10.22 1.82 -10.45
CA ILE A 239 -11.46 1.89 -9.66
C ILE A 239 -12.58 2.32 -10.60
N THR A 240 -13.30 1.35 -11.13
CA THR A 240 -14.25 1.58 -12.22
C THR A 240 -15.31 0.47 -12.31
N PRO A 241 -16.53 0.76 -12.81
CA PRO A 241 -17.46 -0.28 -13.24
C PRO A 241 -16.87 -1.08 -14.41
N HIS A 242 -17.07 -2.39 -14.43
CA HIS A 242 -16.63 -3.23 -15.53
C HIS A 242 -17.48 -3.00 -16.80
N LEU A 243 -16.83 -2.79 -17.95
CA LEU A 243 -17.51 -2.40 -19.19
C LEU A 243 -18.54 -3.40 -19.70
N ARG A 244 -18.29 -4.71 -19.50
CA ARG A 244 -19.14 -5.80 -20.03
C ARG A 244 -20.05 -6.43 -18.98
N HIS A 245 -19.85 -6.13 -17.70
CA HIS A 245 -20.55 -6.80 -16.60
C HIS A 245 -21.21 -5.77 -15.70
N LYS A 246 -22.50 -5.53 -15.93
CA LYS A 246 -23.31 -4.42 -15.36
C LYS A 246 -23.32 -4.31 -13.82
N ASN A 247 -22.98 -5.39 -13.10
CA ASN A 247 -22.97 -5.44 -11.63
C ASN A 247 -21.60 -5.78 -11.05
N LEU A 248 -20.55 -5.72 -11.87
CA LEU A 248 -19.17 -5.93 -11.44
C LEU A 248 -18.47 -4.57 -11.43
N ASP A 249 -17.95 -4.19 -10.28
CA ASP A 249 -17.04 -3.08 -10.13
C ASP A 249 -15.64 -3.61 -9.77
N ILE A 250 -14.62 -2.87 -10.17
CA ILE A 250 -13.21 -3.23 -9.97
C ILE A 250 -12.58 -2.19 -9.05
N ALA A 251 -11.75 -2.64 -8.12
CA ALA A 251 -10.94 -1.80 -7.26
C ALA A 251 -9.59 -2.46 -6.96
N ILE A 252 -8.63 -2.23 -7.87
CA ILE A 252 -7.31 -2.88 -7.86
C ILE A 252 -6.22 -1.87 -8.25
N GLY A 253 -4.99 -2.36 -8.47
CA GLY A 253 -3.90 -1.55 -9.00
C GLY A 253 -3.12 -0.80 -7.92
N GLY A 254 -2.78 -1.48 -6.82
CA GLY A 254 -2.09 -0.86 -5.68
C GLY A 254 -0.76 -0.19 -6.05
N SER A 255 -0.14 -0.62 -7.14
CA SER A 255 1.03 0.01 -7.77
C SER A 255 2.16 0.31 -6.77
N ALA A 256 2.38 -0.64 -5.86
CA ALA A 256 3.34 -0.62 -4.76
C ALA A 256 3.16 0.52 -3.73
N HIS A 257 2.06 1.26 -3.80
CA HIS A 257 1.84 2.42 -2.94
C HIS A 257 0.46 2.46 -2.27
N GLY A 258 -0.42 1.50 -2.57
CA GLY A 258 -1.83 1.50 -2.21
C GLY A 258 -2.12 1.48 -0.70
N PHE A 259 -1.24 0.93 0.13
CA PHE A 259 -1.53 0.70 1.55
C PHE A 259 -1.87 1.97 2.34
N LYS A 260 -1.11 3.05 2.14
CA LYS A 260 -1.28 4.28 2.92
C LYS A 260 -2.67 4.90 2.76
N PHE A 261 -3.37 4.58 1.67
CA PHE A 261 -4.72 5.06 1.39
C PHE A 261 -5.82 4.21 2.05
N LEU A 262 -5.49 3.17 2.83
CA LEU A 262 -6.45 2.35 3.59
C LEU A 262 -7.55 3.18 4.29
N PRO A 263 -7.27 4.32 4.96
CA PRO A 263 -8.31 5.09 5.63
C PRO A 263 -9.30 5.80 4.71
N VAL A 264 -8.95 6.03 3.43
CA VAL A 264 -9.73 6.89 2.52
C VAL A 264 -10.20 6.17 1.25
N ILE A 265 -9.52 5.12 0.80
CA ILE A 265 -9.75 4.56 -0.54
C ILE A 265 -11.17 4.02 -0.72
N GLY A 266 -11.73 3.40 0.31
CA GLY A 266 -13.11 2.90 0.31
C GLY A 266 -14.15 4.01 0.15
N LYS A 267 -13.87 5.24 0.61
CA LYS A 267 -14.76 6.39 0.41
C LYS A 267 -14.97 6.66 -1.07
N TYR A 268 -13.88 6.71 -1.83
CA TYR A 268 -13.95 6.99 -3.27
C TYR A 268 -14.61 5.86 -4.05
N LEU A 269 -14.43 4.60 -3.62
CA LEU A 269 -15.21 3.49 -4.15
C LEU A 269 -16.70 3.71 -3.93
N VAL A 270 -17.12 4.06 -2.71
CA VAL A 270 -18.55 4.31 -2.45
C VAL A 270 -19.08 5.49 -3.26
N GLU A 271 -18.29 6.56 -3.42
CA GLU A 271 -18.64 7.68 -4.30
C GLU A 271 -18.79 7.24 -5.77
N MET A 272 -17.94 6.33 -6.25
CA MET A 272 -18.10 5.74 -7.59
C MET A 272 -19.40 4.92 -7.68
N LEU A 273 -19.67 4.07 -6.69
CA LEU A 273 -20.90 3.26 -6.63
C LEU A 273 -22.17 4.12 -6.61
N GLU A 274 -22.09 5.29 -5.97
CA GLU A 274 -23.19 6.27 -5.85
C GLU A 274 -23.28 7.23 -7.04
N GLY A 275 -22.32 7.19 -7.98
CA GLY A 275 -22.25 8.10 -9.11
C GLY A 275 -21.89 9.54 -8.74
N THR A 276 -21.22 9.74 -7.60
CA THR A 276 -20.82 11.05 -7.06
C THR A 276 -19.31 11.25 -7.04
N LEU A 277 -18.52 10.30 -7.57
CA LEU A 277 -17.08 10.44 -7.69
C LEU A 277 -16.74 11.64 -8.59
N ASP A 278 -15.73 12.41 -8.18
CA ASP A 278 -15.19 13.51 -8.98
C ASP A 278 -14.85 13.02 -10.41
N PRO A 279 -15.37 13.67 -11.47
CA PRO A 279 -15.16 13.22 -12.85
C PRO A 279 -13.69 13.14 -13.28
N GLU A 280 -12.82 14.00 -12.74
CA GLU A 280 -11.38 13.96 -13.07
C GLU A 280 -10.69 12.79 -12.38
N ILE A 281 -11.13 12.41 -11.17
CA ILE A 281 -10.67 11.18 -10.51
C ILE A 281 -11.18 9.96 -11.28
N ALA A 282 -12.48 9.93 -11.62
CA ALA A 282 -13.07 8.85 -12.39
C ALA A 282 -12.37 8.65 -13.75
N LYS A 283 -11.97 9.74 -14.41
CA LYS A 283 -11.19 9.69 -15.64
C LYS A 283 -9.81 9.08 -15.42
N LYS A 284 -9.12 9.40 -14.34
CA LYS A 284 -7.79 8.81 -14.02
C LYS A 284 -7.88 7.32 -13.66
N TRP A 285 -8.97 6.88 -13.03
CA TRP A 285 -9.13 5.49 -12.57
C TRP A 285 -9.97 4.59 -13.48
N ARG A 286 -10.30 5.08 -14.69
CA ARG A 286 -11.16 4.38 -15.65
C ARG A 286 -10.49 3.12 -16.20
N TRP A 287 -11.32 2.23 -16.74
CA TRP A 287 -10.88 1.13 -17.60
C TRP A 287 -10.13 1.67 -18.82
N TRP A 288 -8.85 1.28 -18.96
CA TRP A 288 -7.95 1.77 -20.02
C TRP A 288 -7.05 0.63 -20.54
N PRO A 289 -7.59 -0.27 -21.37
CA PRO A 289 -6.83 -1.36 -21.96
C PRO A 289 -5.81 -0.79 -22.96
N GLY A 290 -4.64 -1.43 -23.04
CA GLY A 290 -3.58 -1.05 -23.98
C GLY A 290 -2.69 0.11 -23.54
N LEU A 291 -2.84 0.60 -22.31
CA LEU A 291 -1.83 1.48 -21.71
C LEU A 291 -0.59 0.64 -21.38
N GLU A 292 0.56 1.04 -21.91
CA GLU A 292 1.83 0.35 -21.64
C GLU A 292 2.60 1.08 -20.53
N LEU A 293 3.31 0.31 -19.69
CA LEU A 293 4.27 0.85 -18.73
C LEU A 293 5.35 1.62 -19.49
N SER A 294 5.26 2.95 -19.56
CA SER A 294 6.30 3.76 -20.20
C SER A 294 7.52 3.87 -19.30
N ASP A 295 8.70 3.81 -19.93
CA ASP A 295 10.07 4.02 -19.44
C ASP A 295 10.28 4.05 -17.90
N TYR A 296 11.05 3.07 -17.41
CA TYR A 296 11.43 2.90 -16.01
C TYR A 296 12.20 4.10 -15.42
N THR A 297 12.69 5.04 -16.23
CA THR A 297 13.44 6.22 -15.78
C THR A 297 12.64 7.19 -14.91
N THR A 298 11.31 7.20 -15.01
CA THR A 298 10.42 8.01 -14.14
C THR A 298 9.71 7.19 -13.06
N ASN A 299 10.01 5.89 -13.00
CA ASN A 299 9.38 4.93 -12.11
C ASN A 299 9.92 5.06 -10.68
N PRO A 300 9.07 5.05 -9.64
CA PRO A 300 9.54 4.87 -8.26
C PRO A 300 10.32 3.55 -8.04
N HIS A 301 10.17 2.58 -8.94
CA HIS A 301 10.92 1.32 -9.01
C HIS A 301 11.66 1.21 -10.36
N PRO A 302 12.82 1.89 -10.51
CA PRO A 302 13.50 2.03 -11.82
C PRO A 302 14.12 0.71 -12.34
N GLU A 303 14.10 -0.35 -11.55
CA GLU A 303 14.63 -1.66 -11.94
C GLU A 303 13.60 -2.44 -12.76
N LYS A 304 14.07 -3.06 -13.85
CA LYS A 304 13.24 -3.94 -14.66
C LYS A 304 12.88 -5.17 -13.82
N PRO A 305 11.59 -5.55 -13.71
CA PRO A 305 11.20 -6.78 -13.01
C PRO A 305 11.85 -8.00 -13.65
N GLU A 306 12.39 -8.88 -12.81
CA GLU A 306 12.89 -10.20 -13.20
C GLU A 306 11.77 -11.23 -13.05
N ASP A 307 11.76 -12.25 -13.91
CA ASP A 307 10.84 -13.37 -13.77
C ASP A 307 11.40 -14.34 -12.71
N LEU A 308 10.54 -14.79 -11.80
CA LEU A 308 10.96 -15.73 -10.74
C LEU A 308 11.43 -17.07 -11.31
N ASN A 309 10.97 -17.46 -12.51
CA ASN A 309 11.46 -18.67 -13.19
C ASN A 309 12.92 -18.53 -13.66
N ASP A 310 13.37 -17.30 -13.90
CA ASP A 310 14.73 -17.00 -14.34
C ASP A 310 15.69 -16.76 -13.15
N THR A 311 15.15 -16.70 -11.93
CA THR A 311 15.95 -16.46 -10.72
C THR A 311 16.58 -17.77 -10.23
N VAL A 312 17.91 -17.80 -10.11
CA VAL A 312 18.62 -18.98 -9.57
C VAL A 312 18.28 -19.13 -8.09
N CYS A 313 17.61 -20.23 -7.71
CA CYS A 313 17.53 -20.65 -6.32
C CYS A 313 18.96 -20.96 -5.84
N LEU A 314 19.55 -20.05 -5.07
CA LEU A 314 20.72 -20.36 -4.27
C LEU A 314 20.27 -21.43 -3.26
N GLY A 315 20.63 -22.68 -3.53
CA GLY A 315 20.15 -23.84 -2.78
C GLY A 315 20.29 -23.62 -1.28
N GLY A 316 19.19 -23.84 -0.56
CA GLY A 316 19.25 -23.97 0.89
C GLY A 316 20.20 -25.10 1.24
N ALA A 317 21.16 -24.81 2.12
CA ALA A 317 21.88 -25.86 2.82
C ALA A 317 20.84 -26.77 3.50
N SER A 318 20.98 -28.06 3.23
CA SER A 318 20.24 -29.18 3.81
C SER A 318 20.17 -29.15 5.33
#